data_AF-A0A381XFB3-F1
#
_entry.id   AF-A0A381XFB3-F1
#
_cell.length_a   1.000
_cell.length_b   1.000
_cell.length_c   1.000
_cell.angle_alpha   90.00
_cell.angle_beta   90.00
_cell.angle_gamma   90.00
#
_symmetry.space_group_name_H-M   'P 1'
#
loop_
_entity.id
_entity.type
_entity.pdbx_description
1 polymer ?
#
loop_
_entity_poly.entity_id
_entity_poly.type
_entity_poly.pdbx_seq_one_letter_code
_entity_poly.pdbx_strand_id
1 'polypeptide(L)' 'MELTPREKDKLLVFTAALVAERRRARGLKLNYPEAVALISAEVMEGAREGKTVAELMSLGKTILTKEDVM' A
#
# COMPACT_ATOMS: atom_id res chain seq x y z
N MET A 1 1.02 8.84 -22.52
CA MET A 1 -0.05 8.23 -21.72
C MET A 1 -1.11 9.28 -21.49
N GLU A 2 -2.38 8.96 -21.74
CA GLU A 2 -3.53 9.84 -21.48
C GLU A 2 -4.13 9.49 -20.12
N LEU A 3 -3.40 9.81 -19.05
CA LEU A 3 -3.82 9.47 -17.69
C LEU A 3 -4.98 10.34 -17.24
N THR A 4 -6.06 9.70 -16.81
CA THR A 4 -7.16 10.34 -16.10
C THR A 4 -6.66 10.93 -14.76
N PRO A 5 -7.35 11.93 -14.19
CA PRO A 5 -7.01 12.46 -12.86
C PRO A 5 -6.89 11.36 -11.79
N ARG A 6 -7.82 10.39 -11.80
CA ARG A 6 -7.82 9.26 -10.86
C ARG A 6 -6.58 8.38 -10.97
N GLU A 7 -6.06 8.16 -12.18
CA GLU A 7 -4.84 7.36 -12.37
C GLU A 7 -3.62 8.12 -11.84
N LYS A 8 -3.57 9.44 -12.02
CA LYS A 8 -2.51 10.28 -11.44
C LYS A 8 -2.54 10.24 -9.91
N ASP A 9 -3.72 10.31 -9.30
CA ASP A 9 -3.86 10.24 -7.84
C ASP A 9 -3.36 8.89 -7.28
N LYS A 10 -3.62 7.79 -7.99
CA LYS A 10 -3.10 6.47 -7.61
C LYS A 10 -1.57 6.40 -7.66
N LEU A 11 -0.92 7.13 -8.57
CA LEU A 11 0.55 7.23 -8.59
C LEU A 11 1.10 7.93 -7.33
N LEU A 12 0.36 8.88 -6.75
CA LEU A 12 0.75 9.51 -5.48
C LEU A 12 0.69 8.50 -4.32
N VAL A 13 -0.37 7.68 -4.27
CA VAL A 13 -0.49 6.60 -3.27
C VAL A 13 0.67 5.61 -3.41
N PHE A 14 0.98 5.18 -4.63
CA PHE A 14 2.10 4.28 -4.89
C PHE A 14 3.45 4.89 -4.46
N THR A 15 3.66 6.18 -4.75
CA THR A 15 4.88 6.88 -4.33
C THR A 15 5.00 6.94 -2.81
N ALA A 16 3.91 7.22 -2.09
CA ALA A 16 3.90 7.21 -0.63
C ALA A 16 4.20 5.81 -0.06
N ALA A 17 3.67 4.76 -0.68
CA ALA A 17 3.93 3.37 -0.30
C ALA A 17 5.41 3.00 -0.45
N LEU A 18 6.07 3.39 -1.54
CA LEU A 18 7.50 3.17 -1.74
C LEU A 18 8.36 3.86 -0.65
N VAL A 19 7.95 5.06 -0.21
CA VAL A 19 8.63 5.74 0.90
C VAL A 19 8.43 4.98 2.22
N ALA A 20 7.21 4.51 2.48
CA ALA A 20 6.88 3.69 3.65
C ALA A 20 7.67 2.37 3.68
N GLU A 21 7.72 1.64 2.57
CA GLU A 21 8.48 0.41 2.42
C GLU A 21 9.97 0.63 2.75
N ARG A 22 10.58 1.67 2.18
CA ARG A 22 11.99 2.02 2.46
C ARG A 22 12.23 2.42 3.91
N ARG A 23 11.25 3.02 4.59
CA ARG A 23 11.34 3.34 6.03
C ARG A 23 11.25 2.07 6.87
N ARG A 24 10.29 1.20 6.57
CA ARG A 24 10.12 -0.12 7.22
C ARG A 24 11.36 -0.99 7.05
N ALA A 25 11.96 -1.02 5.86
CA ALA A 25 13.19 -1.76 5.59
C ALA A 25 14.39 -1.27 6.41
N ARG A 26 14.37 -0.02 6.90
CA ARG A 26 15.36 0.52 7.84
C ARG A 26 14.99 0.29 9.32
N GLY A 27 13.94 -0.47 9.60
CA GLY A 27 13.47 -0.76 10.96
C GLY A 27 12.68 0.38 11.60
N LEU A 28 12.21 1.37 10.82
CA LEU A 28 11.35 2.44 11.35
C LEU A 28 9.91 1.97 11.42
N LYS A 29 9.26 2.22 12.55
CA LYS A 29 7.81 2.06 12.69
C LYS A 29 7.08 3.07 11.81
N LEU A 30 6.06 2.58 11.09
CA LEU A 30 5.27 3.39 10.18
C LEU A 30 4.26 4.24 10.94
N ASN A 31 4.09 5.48 10.50
CA ASN A 31 2.99 6.33 10.95
C ASN A 31 1.70 6.02 10.17
N TYR A 32 0.61 6.71 10.52
CA TYR A 32 -0.71 6.51 9.92
C TYR A 32 -0.74 6.59 8.38
N PRO A 33 -0.29 7.69 7.73
CA PRO A 33 -0.34 7.77 6.27
C PRO A 33 0.58 6.76 5.57
N GLU A 34 1.71 6.41 6.18
CA GLU A 34 2.61 5.38 5.64
C GLU A 34 1.97 3.99 5.66
N ALA A 35 1.32 3.63 6.77
CA ALA A 35 0.62 2.35 6.89
C ALA A 35 -0.54 2.25 5.88
N VAL A 36 -1.34 3.31 5.75
CA VAL A 36 -2.46 3.36 4.78
C VAL A 36 -1.96 3.27 3.35
N ALA A 37 -0.89 4.00 3.00
CA ALA A 37 -0.33 3.98 1.66
C ALA A 37 0.19 2.58 1.29
N LEU A 38 0.94 1.94 2.20
CA LEU A 38 1.49 0.61 1.98
C LEU A 38 0.38 -0.43 1.76
N ILE A 39 -0.61 -0.49 2.65
CA ILE A 39 -1.75 -1.42 2.51
C ILE A 39 -2.50 -1.17 1.19
N SER A 40 -2.71 0.10 0.84
CA SER A 40 -3.44 0.47 -0.37
C SER A 40 -2.69 0.03 -1.64
N ALA A 41 -1.37 0.20 -1.67
CA ALA A 41 -0.55 -0.20 -2.81
C ALA A 41 -0.56 -1.72 -3.02
N GLU A 42 -0.39 -2.50 -1.96
CA GLU A 42 -0.45 -3.98 -2.02
C GLU A 42 -1.81 -4.49 -2.51
N VAL A 43 -2.91 -3.86 -2.09
CA VAL A 43 -4.26 -4.22 -2.57
C VAL A 43 -4.42 -3.87 -4.05
N MET A 44 -3.90 -2.72 -4.49
CA MET A 44 -3.94 -2.32 -5.91
C MET A 44 -3.11 -3.26 -6.79
N GLU A 45 -1.92 -3.66 -6.35
CA GLU A 45 -1.08 -4.62 -7.07
C GLU A 45 -1.71 -6.02 -7.08
N GLY A 46 -2.28 -6.48 -5.97
CA GLY A 46 -3.00 -7.75 -5.96
C GLY A 46 -4.21 -7.76 -6.88
N ALA A 47 -4.93 -6.63 -7.01
CA ALA A 47 -5.98 -6.49 -8.01
C ALA A 47 -5.42 -6.55 -9.44
N ARG A 48 -4.22 -5.97 -9.67
CA ARG A 48 -3.53 -6.03 -10.97
C ARG A 48 -3.09 -7.46 -11.34
N GLU A 49 -2.72 -8.26 -10.34
CA GLU A 49 -2.41 -9.70 -10.45
C GLU A 49 -3.66 -10.57 -10.69
N GLY A 50 -4.86 -10.00 -10.60
CA GLY A 50 -6.12 -10.72 -10.85
C GLY A 50 -6.72 -11.40 -9.62
N LYS A 51 -6.28 -11.05 -8.41
CA LYS A 51 -6.91 -11.53 -7.16
C LYS A 51 -8.33 -11.00 -7.03
N THR A 52 -9.19 -11.82 -6.45
CA THR A 52 -10.57 -11.46 -6.12
C THR A 52 -10.63 -10.49 -4.95
N VAL A 53 -11.75 -9.78 -4.83
CA VAL A 53 -12.00 -8.88 -3.70
C VAL A 53 -11.91 -9.62 -2.36
N ALA A 54 -12.42 -10.85 -2.27
CA ALA A 54 -12.38 -11.64 -1.04
C ALA A 54 -10.95 -12.00 -0.61
N GLU A 55 -10.09 -12.35 -1.57
CA GLU A 55 -8.66 -12.60 -1.33
C GLU A 55 -7.97 -11.32 -0.85
N LEU A 56 -8.23 -10.19 -1.51
CA LEU A 56 -7.64 -8.90 -1.15
C LEU A 56 -8.08 -8.39 0.22
N MET A 57 -9.34 -8.63 0.61
CA MET A 57 -9.83 -8.31 1.96
C MET A 57 -9.13 -9.13 3.05
N SER A 58 -8.73 -10.35 2.72
CA SER A 58 -7.99 -11.23 3.62
C SER A 58 -6.52 -10.82 3.68
N LEU A 59 -5.90 -10.61 2.50
CA LEU A 59 -4.52 -10.13 2.35
C LEU A 59 -4.28 -8.78 3.05
N GLY A 60 -5.22 -7.84 2.93
CA GLY A 60 -5.12 -6.51 3.54
C GLY A 60 -4.85 -6.52 5.05
N LYS A 61 -5.28 -7.58 5.73
CA LYS A 61 -5.11 -7.76 7.18
C LYS A 61 -3.76 -8.37 7.58
N THR A 62 -2.99 -8.87 6.63
CA THR A 62 -1.73 -9.59 6.90
C THR A 62 -0.49 -8.77 6.54
N ILE A 63 -0.64 -7.60 5.91
CA ILE A 63 0.47 -6.79 5.39
C ILE A 63 1.28 -6.12 6.51
N LEU A 64 0.60 -5.67 7.57
CA LEU A 64 1.19 -4.99 8.72
C LEU A 64 0.70 -5.61 10.03
N THR A 65 1.60 -5.69 10.98
CA THR A 65 1.35 -6.06 12.36
C THR A 65 1.42 -4.84 13.27
N LYS A 66 1.07 -5.00 14.55
CA LYS A 66 1.21 -3.93 15.55
C LYS A 66 2.66 -3.51 15.79
N GLU A 67 3.62 -4.38 15.48
CA GLU A 67 5.05 -4.10 15.68
C GLU A 67 5.60 -3.18 14.58
N ASP A 68 4.98 -3.20 13.40
CA ASP A 68 5.39 -2.41 12.23
C ASP A 68 4.95 -0.93 12.31
N VAL A 69 4.07 -0.59 13.25
CA VAL A 69 3.44 0.74 13.35
C VAL A 69 3.68 1.40 14.71
N MET A 70 3.55 2.74 14.73
CA MET A 70 3.66 3.58 15.93
C MET A 70 2.50 3.39 16.90
#